data_AF-A0A3D8YJK9-F1
#
_entry.id   AF-A0A3D8YJK9-F1
#
_cell.length_a   1.000
_cell.length_b   1.000
_cell.length_c   1.000
_cell.angle_alpha   90.00
_cell.angle_beta   90.00
_cell.angle_gamma   90.00
#
_symmetry.space_group_name_H-M   'P 1'
#
loop_
_entity.id
_entity.type
_entity.pdbx_description
1 polymer ?
#
loop_
_entity_poly.entity_id
_entity_poly.type
_entity_poly.pdbx_seq_one_letter_code
_entity_poly.pdbx_strand_id
1 'polypeptide(L)'
;IMQVESGGTAEDVMQSSESLGLPPNSLSTEESIKQGVKYFSELLTSAEQQGVDIDSVIQSYNYGGGFLNYVRSHGKKYTYELAEQFSKEKSGGQKADYPNPIAIP
;
A
#
# COMPACT_ATOMS: atom_id res chain seq x y z
N ILE A 1 1.16 -1.05 -9.51
CA ILE A 1 1.83 -1.78 -8.41
C ILE A 1 3.19 -2.28 -8.87
N MET A 2 3.32 -3.41 -9.57
CA MET A 2 4.63 -3.97 -10.00
C MET A 2 5.64 -2.95 -10.57
N GLN A 3 5.22 -2.09 -11.51
CA GLN A 3 6.08 -1.05 -12.08
C GLN A 3 6.65 -0.08 -11.03
N VAL A 4 5.88 0.26 -10.00
CA VAL A 4 6.30 1.15 -8.90
C VAL A 4 7.15 0.39 -7.89
N GLU A 5 6.77 -0.84 -7.57
CA GLU A 5 7.44 -1.66 -6.54
C GLU A 5 8.85 -2.11 -6.95
N SER A 6 9.03 -2.52 -8.21
CA SER A 6 10.30 -3.12 -8.64
C SER A 6 10.72 -2.77 -10.07
N GLY A 7 9.90 -2.03 -10.81
CA GLY A 7 10.07 -1.87 -12.25
C GLY A 7 9.96 -3.17 -13.04
N GLY A 8 9.52 -4.26 -12.41
CA GLY A 8 9.50 -5.61 -13.00
C GLY A 8 10.86 -6.30 -13.04
N THR A 9 11.87 -5.82 -12.31
CA THR A 9 13.25 -6.35 -12.38
C THR A 9 13.72 -7.11 -11.14
N ALA A 10 13.01 -6.99 -10.01
CA ALA A 10 13.30 -7.78 -8.80
C ALA A 10 12.70 -9.19 -8.90
N GLU A 11 13.24 -10.16 -8.17
CA GLU A 11 12.66 -11.51 -8.12
C GLU A 11 11.28 -11.49 -7.44
N ASP A 12 11.17 -10.82 -6.28
CA ASP A 12 9.90 -10.43 -5.68
C ASP A 12 9.31 -9.22 -6.42
N VAL A 13 8.83 -9.46 -7.65
CA VAL A 13 8.39 -8.43 -8.62
C VAL A 13 7.28 -7.50 -8.10
N MET A 14 6.43 -7.97 -7.18
CA MET A 14 5.38 -7.16 -6.57
C MET A 14 5.74 -6.62 -5.17
N GLN A 15 6.96 -6.90 -4.67
CA GLN A 15 7.37 -6.60 -3.28
C GLN A 15 6.31 -7.05 -2.27
N SER A 16 5.90 -8.32 -2.37
CA SER A 16 4.76 -8.85 -1.60
C SER A 16 5.17 -9.78 -0.45
N SER A 17 6.47 -10.00 -0.24
CA SER A 17 7.00 -10.81 0.88
C SER A 17 6.50 -10.31 2.25
N GLU A 18 6.58 -9.00 2.53
CA GLU A 18 6.17 -8.45 3.83
C GLU A 18 4.66 -8.61 4.10
N SER A 19 3.83 -8.72 3.04
CA SER A 19 2.39 -9.00 3.20
C SER A 19 2.10 -10.38 3.80
N LEU A 20 3.08 -11.29 3.77
CA LEU A 20 3.07 -12.60 4.44
C LEU A 20 3.85 -12.60 5.77
N GLY A 21 4.42 -11.47 6.18
CA GLY A 21 5.31 -11.40 7.33
C GLY A 21 6.68 -12.06 7.10
N LEU A 22 7.07 -12.26 5.83
CA LEU A 22 8.40 -12.73 5.47
C LEU A 22 9.39 -11.56 5.41
N PRO A 23 10.71 -11.83 5.51
CA PRO A 23 11.73 -10.83 5.20
C PRO A 23 11.56 -10.27 3.77
N PRO A 24 11.99 -9.03 3.50
CA PRO A 24 11.92 -8.45 2.15
C PRO A 24 12.63 -9.33 1.11
N ASN A 25 12.05 -9.42 -0.10
CA ASN A 25 12.60 -10.19 -1.23
C ASN A 25 12.76 -11.71 -0.97
N SER A 26 11.82 -12.32 -0.25
CA SER A 26 11.84 -13.77 0.03
C SER A 26 11.14 -14.63 -1.03
N LEU A 27 10.20 -14.05 -1.78
CA LEU A 27 9.37 -14.78 -2.75
C LEU A 27 10.01 -14.83 -4.13
N SER A 28 9.88 -15.97 -4.82
CA SER A 28 10.14 -16.06 -6.25
C SER A 28 9.14 -15.21 -7.05
N THR A 29 9.40 -14.97 -8.34
CA THR A 29 8.50 -14.16 -9.19
C THR A 29 7.08 -14.70 -9.28
N GLU A 30 6.90 -16.02 -9.42
CA GLU A 30 5.57 -16.62 -9.48
C GLU A 30 4.82 -16.47 -8.14
N GLU A 31 5.52 -16.72 -7.03
CA GLU A 31 4.97 -16.57 -5.69
C GLU A 31 4.64 -15.11 -5.37
N SER A 32 5.48 -14.18 -5.81
CA SER A 32 5.28 -12.74 -5.67
C SER A 32 4.03 -12.27 -6.41
N ILE A 33 3.81 -12.70 -7.65
CA ILE A 33 2.59 -12.37 -8.39
C ILE A 33 1.37 -12.97 -7.71
N LYS A 34 1.45 -14.26 -7.33
CA LYS A 34 0.36 -14.97 -6.66
C LYS A 34 -0.02 -14.28 -5.35
N GLN A 35 0.95 -13.94 -4.52
CA GLN A 35 0.73 -13.29 -3.25
C GLN A 35 0.27 -11.84 -3.42
N GLY A 36 0.89 -11.08 -4.32
CA GLY A 36 0.50 -9.70 -4.60
C GLY A 36 -0.94 -9.57 -5.10
N VAL A 37 -1.37 -10.46 -6.01
CA VAL A 37 -2.77 -10.49 -6.48
C VAL A 37 -3.73 -10.93 -5.37
N LYS A 38 -3.36 -11.94 -4.58
CA LYS A 38 -4.16 -12.37 -3.42
C LYS A 38 -4.35 -11.21 -2.43
N TYR A 39 -3.26 -10.55 -2.05
CA TYR A 39 -3.29 -9.47 -1.07
C TYR A 39 -4.13 -8.28 -1.56
N PHE A 40 -3.95 -7.87 -2.82
CA PHE A 40 -4.77 -6.80 -3.41
C PHE A 40 -6.26 -7.17 -3.44
N SER A 41 -6.60 -8.42 -3.75
CA SER A 41 -7.99 -8.91 -3.71
C SER A 41 -8.60 -8.88 -2.30
N GLU A 42 -7.82 -9.21 -1.28
CA GLU A 42 -8.24 -9.13 0.13
C GLU A 42 -8.49 -7.67 0.55
N LEU A 43 -7.64 -6.74 0.14
CA LEU A 43 -7.84 -5.31 0.36
C LEU A 43 -9.08 -4.78 -0.37
N LEU A 44 -9.28 -5.18 -1.63
CA LEU A 44 -10.44 -4.79 -2.43
C LEU A 44 -11.74 -5.27 -1.77
N THR A 45 -11.79 -6.55 -1.40
CA THR A 45 -12.95 -7.14 -0.70
C THR A 45 -13.24 -6.38 0.60
N SER A 46 -12.19 -6.02 1.36
CA SER A 46 -12.33 -5.26 2.59
C SER A 46 -12.87 -3.84 2.33
N ALA A 47 -12.39 -3.15 1.29
CA ALA A 47 -12.87 -1.83 0.92
C ALA A 47 -14.34 -1.86 0.48
N GLU A 48 -14.74 -2.85 -0.32
CA GLU A 48 -16.14 -3.04 -0.75
C GLU A 48 -17.06 -3.24 0.45
N GLN A 49 -16.68 -4.10 1.41
CA GLN A 49 -17.44 -4.31 2.65
C GLN A 49 -17.54 -3.05 3.51
N GLN A 50 -16.52 -2.19 3.47
CA GLN A 50 -16.48 -0.93 4.22
C GLN A 50 -17.14 0.25 3.46
N GLY A 51 -17.45 0.07 2.18
CA GLY A 51 -17.92 1.12 1.28
C GLY A 51 -16.86 2.20 1.02
N VAL A 52 -15.59 1.81 0.95
CA VAL A 52 -14.42 2.66 0.68
C VAL A 52 -14.03 2.55 -0.79
N ASP A 53 -13.48 3.61 -1.37
CA ASP A 53 -13.09 3.68 -2.79
C ASP A 53 -11.82 2.88 -3.15
N ILE A 54 -11.66 2.65 -4.45
CA ILE A 54 -10.55 1.88 -5.02
C ILE A 54 -9.18 2.55 -4.81
N ASP A 55 -9.13 3.89 -4.79
CA ASP A 55 -7.89 4.63 -4.57
C ASP A 55 -7.31 4.33 -3.17
N SER A 56 -8.18 4.14 -2.17
CA SER A 56 -7.76 3.68 -0.85
C SER A 56 -7.20 2.26 -0.86
N VAL A 57 -7.70 1.37 -1.73
CA VAL A 57 -7.16 0.01 -1.91
C VAL A 57 -5.74 0.07 -2.45
N ILE A 58 -5.50 0.93 -3.46
CA ILE A 58 -4.17 1.13 -4.04
C ILE A 58 -3.20 1.64 -2.97
N GLN A 59 -3.57 2.67 -2.20
CA GLN A 59 -2.73 3.17 -1.12
C GLN A 59 -2.51 2.13 -0.01
N SER A 60 -3.53 1.33 0.31
CA SER A 60 -3.43 0.24 1.28
C SER A 60 -2.52 -0.89 0.85
N TYR A 61 -2.17 -1.03 -0.43
CA TYR A 61 -1.12 -1.96 -0.82
C TYR A 61 0.22 -1.58 -0.19
N ASN A 62 0.51 -0.28 -0.11
CA ASN A 62 1.72 0.25 0.53
C ASN A 62 1.58 0.44 2.05
N TYR A 63 0.43 0.96 2.53
CA TYR A 63 0.22 1.27 3.94
C TYR A 63 -0.36 0.12 4.77
N GLY A 64 -0.77 -0.96 4.11
CA GLY A 64 -1.53 -2.05 4.70
C GLY A 64 -3.02 -1.74 4.88
N GLY A 65 -3.79 -2.78 5.19
CA GLY A 65 -5.26 -2.70 5.36
C GLY A 65 -5.73 -1.79 6.51
N GLY A 66 -4.83 -1.40 7.43
CA GLY A 66 -5.12 -0.41 8.47
C GLY A 66 -5.54 0.94 7.89
N PHE A 67 -5.06 1.30 6.69
CA PHE A 67 -5.45 2.54 6.02
C PHE A 67 -6.90 2.53 5.52
N LEU A 68 -7.45 1.37 5.09
CA LEU A 68 -8.87 1.26 4.76
C LEU A 68 -9.77 1.61 5.95
N ASN A 69 -9.41 1.11 7.14
CA ASN A 69 -10.13 1.41 8.38
C ASN A 69 -10.08 2.90 8.71
N TYR A 70 -8.94 3.54 8.46
CA TYR A 70 -8.75 4.97 8.64
C TYR A 70 -9.63 5.78 7.69
N VAL A 71 -9.59 5.49 6.39
CA VAL A 71 -10.44 6.19 5.41
C VAL A 71 -11.93 5.96 5.69
N ARG A 72 -12.32 4.76 6.11
CA ARG A 72 -13.72 4.46 6.50
C ARG A 72 -14.24 5.41 7.58
N SER A 73 -13.42 5.77 8.57
CA SER A 73 -13.82 6.72 9.62
C SER A 73 -13.72 8.19 9.20
N HIS A 74 -13.16 8.49 8.02
CA HIS A 74 -12.90 9.85 7.54
C HIS A 74 -13.54 10.12 6.17
N GLY A 75 -14.81 9.69 5.99
CA GLY A 75 -15.59 10.04 4.80
C GLY A 75 -15.52 9.02 3.67
N LYS A 76 -14.85 7.88 3.87
CA LYS A 76 -14.84 6.70 2.99
C LYS A 76 -14.27 6.93 1.58
N LYS A 77 -13.57 8.04 1.37
CA LYS A 77 -12.89 8.36 0.12
C LYS A 77 -11.45 8.73 0.38
N TYR A 78 -10.58 8.26 -0.51
CA TYR A 78 -9.18 8.65 -0.50
C TYR A 78 -9.06 10.17 -0.71
N THR A 79 -8.17 10.79 0.07
CA THR A 79 -7.58 12.08 -0.26
C THR A 79 -6.09 12.06 0.07
N TYR A 80 -5.33 12.95 -0.56
CA TYR A 80 -3.91 13.11 -0.25
C TYR A 80 -3.70 13.46 1.24
N GLU A 81 -4.54 14.34 1.79
CA GLU A 81 -4.47 14.78 3.18
C GLU A 81 -4.70 13.62 4.16
N LEU A 82 -5.58 12.67 3.84
CA LEU A 82 -5.77 11.48 4.67
C LEU A 82 -4.54 10.55 4.62
N ALA A 83 -3.91 10.39 3.46
CA ALA A 83 -2.67 9.61 3.34
C ALA A 83 -1.51 10.28 4.11
N GLU A 84 -1.41 11.61 4.03
CA GLU A 84 -0.43 12.40 4.78
C GLU A 84 -0.65 12.26 6.29
N GLN A 85 -1.88 12.47 6.77
CA GLN A 85 -2.23 12.38 8.19
C GLN A 85 -1.97 10.98 8.75
N PHE A 86 -2.38 9.93 8.03
CA PHE A 86 -2.11 8.56 8.44
C PHE A 86 -0.61 8.29 8.58
N SER A 87 0.19 8.70 7.59
CA SER A 87 1.66 8.52 7.64
C SER A 87 2.31 9.31 8.77
N LYS A 88 1.81 10.52 9.06
CA LYS A 88 2.28 11.37 10.16
C LYS A 88 1.97 10.74 11.53
N GLU A 89 0.78 10.17 11.69
CA GLU A 89 0.40 9.44 12.91
C GLU A 89 1.28 8.20 13.12
N LYS A 90 1.51 7.41 12.07
CA LYS A 90 2.35 6.19 12.14
C LYS A 90 3.83 6.48 12.39
N SER A 91 4.35 7.57 11.85
CA SER A 91 5.76 7.98 12.03
C SER A 91 6.02 8.75 13.34
N GLY A 92 4.97 9.14 14.07
CA GLY A 92 5.11 10.06 15.21
C GLY A 92 5.60 11.45 14.79
N GLY A 93 5.29 11.88 13.56
CA GLY A 93 5.69 13.17 13.00
C GLY A 93 7.14 13.25 12.50
N GLN A 94 7.86 12.12 12.44
CA GLN A 94 9.19 12.07 11.85
C GLN A 94 9.13 12.23 10.32
N LYS A 95 10.16 12.87 9.75
CA LYS A 95 10.27 13.10 8.31
C LYS A 95 11.50 12.40 7.75
N ALA A 96 11.43 12.02 6.49
CA ALA A 96 12.54 11.50 5.70
C ALA A 96 12.65 12.29 4.39
N ASP A 97 13.87 12.44 3.89
CA ASP A 97 14.11 13.09 2.60
C ASP A 97 13.60 12.22 1.46
N TYR A 98 12.80 12.80 0.56
CA TYR A 98 12.24 12.10 -0.59
C TYR A 98 12.27 13.00 -1.84
N PRO A 99 13.34 12.94 -2.65
CA PRO A 99 13.59 13.88 -3.75
C PRO A 99 12.81 13.57 -5.04
N ASN A 100 11.65 12.90 -4.93
CA ASN A 100 10.78 12.70 -6.09
C ASN A 100 10.15 14.05 -6.47
N PRO A 101 10.13 14.47 -7.75
CA PRO A 101 9.58 15.77 -8.17
C PRO A 101 8.14 16.03 -7.71
N ILE A 102 7.32 14.99 -7.53
CA ILE A 102 5.94 15.12 -7.03
C ILE A 102 5.92 15.56 -5.55
N ALA A 103 6.93 15.19 -4.78
CA ALA A 103 7.06 15.50 -3.36
C ALA A 103 7.77 16.84 -3.08
N ILE A 104 8.30 17.49 -4.12
CA ILE A 104 8.95 18.79 -4.02
C ILE A 104 7.88 19.86 -4.28
N PRO A 105 7.56 20.72 -3.31
CA PRO A 105 6.55 21.77 -3.44
C PRO A 105 6.96 22.92 -4.37
#